data_AF-A0A0L7RFP9-F1
#
_entry.id   AF-A0A0L7RFP9-F1
#
_cell.length_a   1.000
_cell.length_b   1.000
_cell.length_c   1.000
_cell.angle_alpha   90.00
_cell.angle_beta   90.00
_cell.angle_gamma   90.00
#
_symmetry.space_group_name_H-M   'P 1'
#
loop_
_entity.id
_entity.type
_entity.pdbx_description
1 polymer ?
#
loop_
_entity_poly.entity_id
_entity_poly.type
_entity_poly.pdbx_seq_one_letter_code
_entity_poly.pdbx_strand_id
1 'polypeptide(L)'
;MTAILGAGISGLSAAYYALENPKIGPLVIFEASNRLGGWIRSIKQPDGTIFEKGPRVIRASSHNLLDLIEELELSSKLVPIKFNHPAGKNRYIYADNALHCLPNTLKGMVTKNTLLNRSFSSVIWNDLIAVKVSKDDESIYSFVKRRFGKDVSEKLVAPMLCGICAGDVQKLSAKSFMTSLFEAEQNYGSVVKGLVKQKFLTMLKVKKGKAIKSEIPNDTQTVIKSHSMPSHLVERAKRELWRIWGLQGGFEQLPQTLAENIIKRGVNIKMKHHCEQLIFNKNSVELIVNGTSEKYSHVISGLPAKSLANLVEKQHPELSKELHSIPTVTVAVINLQFSENVLPVDAFGVLIPPKEEIPILGVIFDSLLQF
;
A
#
# COMPACT_ATOMS: atom_id res chain seq x y z
N MET A 1 21.64 -6.68 -21.83
CA MET A 1 21.20 -5.46 -21.12
C MET A 1 19.72 -5.60 -20.87
N THR A 2 19.25 -5.21 -19.69
CA THR A 2 17.84 -5.31 -19.31
C THR A 2 17.21 -3.92 -19.36
N ALA A 3 16.06 -3.81 -20.03
CA ALA A 3 15.26 -2.60 -20.05
C ALA A 3 14.21 -2.62 -18.95
N ILE A 4 14.01 -1.49 -18.28
CA ILE A 4 12.96 -1.29 -17.29
C ILE A 4 12.03 -0.21 -17.83
N LEU A 5 10.72 -0.48 -17.88
CA LEU A 5 9.72 0.48 -18.35
C LEU A 5 9.04 1.14 -17.16
N GLY A 6 9.14 2.47 -17.08
CA GLY A 6 8.57 3.31 -16.02
C GLY A 6 9.55 3.52 -14.86
N ALA A 7 9.76 4.79 -14.49
CA ALA A 7 10.56 5.21 -13.35
C ALA A 7 9.70 5.64 -12.15
N GLY A 8 8.55 4.97 -11.96
CA GLY A 8 7.84 4.99 -10.68
C GLY A 8 8.60 4.23 -9.60
N ILE A 9 8.10 4.23 -8.35
CA ILE A 9 8.77 3.55 -7.24
C ILE A 9 9.04 2.07 -7.54
N SER A 10 8.12 1.36 -8.21
CA SER A 10 8.30 -0.03 -8.59
C SER A 10 9.48 -0.24 -9.57
N GLY A 11 9.61 0.60 -10.59
CA GLY A 11 10.71 0.50 -11.56
C GLY A 11 12.06 0.90 -10.98
N LEU A 12 12.09 1.95 -10.16
CA LEU A 12 13.30 2.39 -9.44
C LEU A 12 13.76 1.33 -8.43
N SER A 13 12.85 0.75 -7.64
CA SER A 13 13.17 -0.33 -6.72
C SER A 13 13.59 -1.60 -7.46
N ALA A 14 12.93 -1.95 -8.57
CA ALA A 14 13.33 -3.08 -9.39
C ALA A 14 14.77 -2.92 -9.89
N ALA A 15 15.14 -1.72 -10.36
CA ALA A 15 16.51 -1.43 -10.76
C ALA A 15 17.50 -1.57 -9.58
N TYR A 16 17.17 -0.98 -8.43
CA TYR A 16 18.01 -0.99 -7.23
C TYR A 16 18.37 -2.41 -6.78
N TYR A 17 17.37 -3.29 -6.68
CA TYR A 17 17.59 -4.69 -6.30
C TYR A 17 18.16 -5.53 -7.45
N ALA A 18 17.81 -5.24 -8.71
CA ALA A 18 18.36 -5.97 -9.84
C ALA A 18 19.88 -5.80 -9.99
N LEU A 19 20.42 -4.65 -9.57
CA LEU A 19 21.86 -4.39 -9.53
C LEU A 19 22.64 -5.33 -8.60
N GLU A 20 21.98 -5.98 -7.63
CA GLU A 20 22.61 -6.99 -6.77
C GLU A 20 22.77 -8.34 -7.47
N ASN A 21 22.11 -8.52 -8.62
CA ASN A 21 22.15 -9.77 -9.38
C ASN A 21 22.89 -9.57 -10.71
N PRO A 22 24.16 -10.01 -10.82
CA PRO A 22 24.95 -9.82 -12.03
C PRO A 22 24.34 -10.50 -13.27
N LYS A 23 23.43 -11.47 -13.10
CA LYS A 23 22.73 -12.14 -14.21
C LYS A 23 21.71 -11.25 -14.92
N ILE A 24 21.24 -10.18 -14.27
CA ILE A 24 20.30 -9.23 -14.88
C ILE A 24 21.06 -8.22 -15.77
N GLY A 25 22.36 -8.07 -15.54
CA GLY A 25 23.28 -7.31 -16.40
C GLY A 25 23.09 -5.80 -16.30
N PRO A 26 23.71 -5.02 -17.20
CA PRO A 26 23.53 -3.57 -17.22
C PRO A 26 22.06 -3.22 -17.44
N LEU A 27 21.60 -2.15 -16.80
CA LEU A 27 20.19 -1.72 -16.77
C LEU A 27 20.02 -0.37 -17.45
N VAL A 28 18.89 -0.19 -18.12
CA VAL A 28 18.38 1.13 -18.55
C VAL A 28 16.92 1.24 -18.14
N ILE A 29 16.53 2.43 -17.69
CA ILE A 29 15.13 2.76 -17.38
C ILE A 29 14.61 3.73 -18.43
N PHE A 30 13.43 3.45 -18.98
CA PHE A 30 12.70 4.35 -19.86
C PHE A 30 11.51 4.94 -19.12
N GLU A 31 11.48 6.27 -19.02
CA GLU A 31 10.39 7.02 -18.39
C GLU A 31 9.74 7.94 -19.42
N ALA A 32 8.43 7.79 -19.59
CA ALA A 32 7.67 8.56 -20.57
C ALA A 32 7.53 10.04 -20.18
N SER A 33 7.43 10.35 -18.89
CA SER A 33 7.29 11.71 -18.41
C SER A 33 8.64 12.44 -18.27
N ASN A 34 8.58 13.71 -17.87
CA ASN A 34 9.74 14.54 -17.58
C ASN A 34 10.20 14.46 -16.11
N ARG A 35 9.70 13.50 -15.32
CA ARG A 35 10.03 13.33 -13.91
C ARG A 35 10.03 11.87 -13.50
N LEU A 36 10.67 11.58 -12.37
CA LEU A 36 10.68 10.25 -11.76
C LEU A 36 9.69 10.18 -10.59
N GLY A 37 9.45 8.97 -10.08
CA GLY A 37 8.67 8.73 -8.85
C GLY A 37 7.21 8.38 -9.04
N GLY A 38 6.66 8.54 -10.25
CA GLY A 38 5.26 8.17 -10.54
C GLY A 38 4.27 8.93 -9.64
N TRP A 39 3.38 8.21 -8.95
CA TRP A 39 2.39 8.81 -8.05
C TRP A 39 2.99 9.49 -6.81
N ILE A 40 4.25 9.19 -6.46
CA ILE A 40 4.95 9.87 -5.36
C ILE A 40 5.40 11.24 -5.87
N ARG A 41 4.78 12.31 -5.38
CA ARG A 41 5.04 13.69 -5.80
C ARG A 41 4.71 14.67 -4.69
N SER A 42 5.65 15.55 -4.39
CA SER A 42 5.57 16.56 -3.34
C SER A 42 5.72 17.95 -3.96
N ILE A 43 4.85 18.89 -3.60
CA ILE A 43 4.92 20.27 -4.07
C ILE A 43 5.21 21.18 -2.88
N LYS A 44 6.39 21.81 -2.89
CA LYS A 44 6.77 22.80 -1.89
C LYS A 44 6.14 24.16 -2.21
N GLN A 45 5.41 24.72 -1.25
CA GLN A 45 4.85 26.07 -1.32
C GLN A 45 5.89 27.14 -0.93
N PRO A 46 5.69 28.42 -1.30
CA PRO A 46 6.61 29.50 -0.96
C PRO A 46 6.84 29.68 0.56
N ASP A 47 5.84 29.37 1.38
CA ASP A 47 5.89 29.44 2.84
C ASP A 47 6.60 28.24 3.50
N GLY A 48 7.04 27.26 2.69
CA GLY A 48 7.70 26.03 3.14
C GLY A 48 6.77 24.83 3.30
N THR A 49 5.45 25.01 3.22
CA THR A 49 4.47 23.92 3.34
C THR A 49 4.65 22.89 2.23
N ILE A 50 4.53 21.60 2.56
CA ILE A 50 4.62 20.50 1.58
C ILE A 50 3.23 19.95 1.27
N PHE A 51 2.88 19.98 -0.01
CA PHE A 51 1.65 19.40 -0.53
C PHE A 51 1.94 18.11 -1.29
N GLU A 52 1.61 16.98 -0.67
CA GLU A 52 1.66 15.69 -1.34
C GLU A 52 0.53 15.54 -2.37
N LYS A 53 0.85 14.94 -3.52
CA LYS A 53 -0.10 14.65 -4.61
C LYS A 53 -0.47 13.17 -4.71
N GLY A 54 0.14 12.32 -3.88
CA GLY A 54 -0.16 10.89 -3.81
C GLY A 54 0.00 10.36 -2.38
N PRO A 55 0.91 9.40 -2.13
CA PRO A 55 1.13 8.87 -0.79
C PRO A 55 1.75 9.93 0.14
N ARG A 56 1.34 9.89 1.41
CA ARG A 56 1.72 10.90 2.42
C ARG A 56 2.40 10.34 3.65
N VAL A 57 2.10 9.09 3.97
CA VAL A 57 2.62 8.39 5.14
C VAL A 57 2.76 6.92 4.83
N ILE A 58 3.66 6.27 5.55
CA ILE A 58 3.89 4.84 5.47
C ILE A 58 3.66 4.22 6.84
N ARG A 59 3.12 3.01 6.89
CA ARG A 59 3.00 2.26 8.15
C ARG A 59 4.37 1.78 8.61
N ALA A 60 4.64 1.90 9.91
CA ALA A 60 5.90 1.43 10.48
C ALA A 60 6.11 -0.10 10.41
N SER A 61 5.06 -0.88 10.08
CA SER A 61 5.16 -2.33 9.89
C SER A 61 5.89 -2.76 8.63
N SER A 62 6.16 -1.84 7.69
CA SER A 62 6.85 -2.12 6.44
C SER A 62 8.37 -2.13 6.64
N HIS A 63 8.90 -3.17 7.28
CA HIS A 63 10.32 -3.24 7.66
C HIS A 63 11.28 -3.07 6.48
N ASN A 64 11.04 -3.75 5.34
CA ASN A 64 11.88 -3.65 4.15
C ASN A 64 12.04 -2.20 3.65
N LEU A 65 11.02 -1.36 3.83
CA LEU A 65 11.09 0.03 3.43
C LEU A 65 11.85 0.88 4.46
N LEU A 66 11.79 0.54 5.75
CA LEU A 66 12.66 1.18 6.75
C LEU A 66 14.12 0.82 6.52
N ASP A 67 14.41 -0.44 6.17
CA ASP A 67 15.76 -0.89 5.79
C ASP A 67 16.26 -0.09 4.57
N LEU A 68 15.43 0.04 3.53
CA LEU A 68 15.76 0.85 2.35
C LEU A 68 15.98 2.33 2.69
N ILE A 69 15.20 2.91 3.60
CA ILE A 69 15.39 4.30 4.06
C ILE A 69 16.74 4.47 4.77
N GLU A 70 17.16 3.48 5.55
CA GLU A 70 18.48 3.48 6.19
C GLU A 70 19.62 3.36 5.17
N GLU A 71 19.49 2.45 4.19
CA GLU A 71 20.44 2.27 3.09
C GLU A 71 20.57 3.50 2.19
N LEU A 72 19.49 4.25 1.99
CA LEU A 72 19.47 5.49 1.23
C LEU A 72 19.88 6.71 2.07
N GLU A 73 20.32 6.52 3.32
CA GLU A 73 20.74 7.59 4.24
C GLU A 73 19.65 8.65 4.52
N LEU A 74 18.38 8.29 4.33
CA LEU A 74 17.22 9.16 4.56
C LEU A 74 16.72 9.15 6.01
N SER A 75 17.39 8.39 6.90
CA SER A 75 17.06 8.24 8.32
C SER A 75 16.89 9.57 9.06
N SER A 76 17.69 10.59 8.71
CA SER A 76 17.67 11.91 9.35
C SER A 76 16.43 12.75 8.99
N LYS A 77 15.79 12.44 7.86
CA LYS A 77 14.57 13.10 7.36
C LYS A 77 13.29 12.42 7.85
N LEU A 78 13.41 11.25 8.47
CA LEU A 78 12.25 10.48 8.91
C LEU A 78 11.56 11.17 10.09
N VAL A 79 10.26 11.45 9.91
CA VAL A 79 9.39 12.00 10.94
C VAL A 79 8.42 10.91 11.40
N PRO A 80 8.63 10.32 12.59
CA PRO A 80 7.79 9.24 13.08
C PRO A 80 6.59 9.76 13.87
N ILE A 81 5.42 9.16 13.64
CA ILE A 81 4.22 9.35 14.45
C ILE A 81 4.01 8.11 15.31
N LYS A 82 4.17 8.31 16.62
CA LYS A 82 4.03 7.27 17.65
C LYS A 82 2.57 6.86 17.85
N PHE A 83 2.33 5.66 18.38
CA PHE A 83 1.00 5.14 18.64
C PHE A 83 0.15 6.02 19.57
N ASN A 84 0.77 6.73 20.52
CA ASN A 84 0.08 7.59 21.48
C ASN A 84 -0.22 9.00 20.97
N HIS A 85 0.40 9.43 19.85
CA HIS A 85 0.10 10.71 19.23
C HIS A 85 -1.34 10.73 18.69
N PRO A 86 -2.11 11.83 18.76
CA PRO A 86 -3.48 11.88 18.23
C PRO A 86 -3.60 11.40 16.78
N ALA A 87 -2.66 11.81 15.91
CA ALA A 87 -2.59 11.35 14.53
C ALA A 87 -2.20 9.86 14.36
N GLY A 88 -1.57 9.24 15.36
CA GLY A 88 -1.33 7.79 15.38
C GLY A 88 -2.55 7.01 15.85
N LYS A 89 -3.22 7.55 16.87
CA LYS A 89 -4.24 6.88 17.67
C LYS A 89 -5.65 7.00 17.11
N ASN A 90 -6.05 8.20 16.67
CA ASN A 90 -7.44 8.52 16.38
C ASN A 90 -7.71 8.47 14.87
N ARG A 91 -8.75 7.73 14.47
CA ARG A 91 -9.28 7.66 13.11
C ARG A 91 -10.79 7.80 13.21
N TYR A 92 -11.36 8.66 12.38
CA TYR A 92 -12.78 8.96 12.42
C TYR A 92 -13.50 8.49 11.16
N ILE A 93 -14.77 8.16 11.33
CA ILE A 93 -15.73 7.97 10.25
C ILE A 93 -16.81 9.04 10.40
N TYR A 94 -17.05 9.80 9.35
CA TYR A 94 -18.19 10.70 9.30
C TYR A 94 -19.40 9.91 8.82
N ALA A 95 -20.41 9.75 9.66
CA ALA A 95 -21.64 9.05 9.33
C ALA A 95 -22.80 9.62 10.13
N ASP A 96 -24.03 9.55 9.60
CA ASP A 96 -25.23 9.98 10.32
C ASP A 96 -25.10 11.44 10.86
N ASN A 97 -24.46 12.34 10.07
CA ASN A 97 -24.12 13.73 10.42
C ASN A 97 -23.23 13.92 11.67
N ALA A 98 -22.46 12.91 12.06
CA ALA A 98 -21.57 12.97 13.21
C ALA A 98 -20.19 12.34 12.94
N LEU A 99 -19.20 12.76 13.72
CA LEU A 99 -17.87 12.16 13.73
C LEU A 99 -17.79 11.00 14.74
N HIS A 100 -17.54 9.80 14.23
CA HIS A 100 -17.40 8.59 15.04
C HIS A 100 -15.93 8.17 15.13
N CYS A 101 -15.34 8.25 16.33
CA CYS A 101 -13.99 7.75 16.55
C CYS A 101 -13.99 6.21 16.52
N LEU A 102 -13.09 5.63 15.72
CA LEU A 102 -12.87 4.19 15.73
C LEU A 102 -12.21 3.75 17.04
N PRO A 103 -12.61 2.60 17.61
CA PRO A 103 -12.00 2.11 18.83
C PRO A 103 -10.51 1.83 18.63
N ASN A 104 -9.72 2.33 19.58
CA ASN A 104 -8.26 2.16 19.62
C ASN A 104 -7.80 1.43 20.90
N THR A 105 -8.74 0.95 21.73
CA THR A 105 -8.49 0.21 22.96
C THR A 105 -9.45 -0.98 23.10
N LEU A 106 -9.05 -2.00 23.84
CA LEU A 106 -9.91 -3.16 24.14
C LEU A 106 -11.20 -2.74 24.87
N LYS A 107 -11.12 -1.79 25.82
CA LYS A 107 -12.29 -1.23 26.50
C LYS A 107 -13.28 -0.64 25.48
N GLY A 108 -12.78 0.14 24.52
CA GLY A 108 -13.58 0.72 23.45
C GLY A 108 -14.23 -0.30 22.50
N MET A 109 -13.68 -1.52 22.40
CA MET A 109 -14.28 -2.59 21.60
C MET A 109 -15.49 -3.25 22.31
N VAL A 110 -15.47 -3.31 23.64
CA VAL A 110 -16.54 -3.94 24.43
C VAL A 110 -17.71 -2.98 24.66
N THR A 111 -17.46 -1.67 24.74
CA THR A 111 -18.51 -0.65 24.83
C THR A 111 -19.35 -0.57 23.55
N LYS A 112 -20.62 -0.15 23.67
CA LYS A 112 -21.48 0.09 22.51
C LYS A 112 -20.82 1.12 21.60
N ASN A 113 -20.53 0.71 20.36
CA ASN A 113 -19.93 1.60 19.38
C ASN A 113 -21.04 2.48 18.77
N THR A 114 -20.82 3.79 18.74
CA THR A 114 -21.81 4.77 18.26
C THR A 114 -22.09 4.64 16.76
N LEU A 115 -21.14 4.13 15.98
CA LEU A 115 -21.29 3.93 14.54
C LEU A 115 -22.10 2.66 14.23
N LEU A 116 -21.83 1.55 14.92
CA LEU A 116 -22.47 0.25 14.68
C LEU A 116 -23.76 0.04 15.47
N ASN A 117 -24.06 0.89 16.46
CA ASN A 117 -25.17 0.72 17.41
C ASN A 117 -25.14 -0.62 18.18
N ARG A 118 -23.99 -1.30 18.24
CA ARG A 118 -23.73 -2.53 19.01
C ARG A 118 -22.26 -2.65 19.40
N SER A 119 -21.94 -3.60 20.26
CA SER A 119 -20.55 -3.88 20.66
C SER A 119 -19.83 -4.77 19.65
N PHE A 120 -18.49 -4.72 19.62
CA PHE A 120 -17.71 -5.62 18.78
C PHE A 120 -17.81 -7.09 19.23
N SER A 121 -18.21 -7.35 20.47
CA SER A 121 -18.50 -8.72 20.95
C SER A 121 -19.64 -9.36 20.16
N SER A 122 -20.69 -8.59 19.81
CA SER A 122 -21.76 -9.07 18.94
C SER A 122 -21.25 -9.37 17.52
N VAL A 123 -20.32 -8.56 17.02
CA VAL A 123 -19.67 -8.77 15.72
C VAL A 123 -18.86 -10.08 15.72
N ILE A 124 -18.11 -10.34 16.80
CA ILE A 124 -17.38 -11.60 17.01
C ILE A 124 -18.35 -12.78 17.08
N TRP A 125 -19.48 -12.64 17.77
CA TRP A 125 -20.47 -13.71 17.85
C TRP A 125 -21.03 -14.08 16.47
N ASN A 126 -21.36 -13.09 15.63
CA ASN A 126 -21.80 -13.34 14.25
C ASN A 126 -20.79 -14.20 13.48
N ASP A 127 -19.49 -13.92 13.64
CA ASP A 127 -18.41 -14.64 12.98
C ASP A 127 -18.36 -16.13 13.34
N LEU A 128 -18.64 -16.43 14.61
CA LEU A 128 -18.56 -17.78 15.19
C LEU A 128 -19.75 -18.65 14.78
N ILE A 129 -20.91 -18.05 14.55
CA ILE A 129 -22.13 -18.74 14.10
C ILE A 129 -22.32 -18.71 12.58
N ALA A 130 -21.60 -17.83 11.87
CA ALA A 130 -21.70 -17.70 10.43
C ALA A 130 -21.26 -18.99 9.72
N VAL A 131 -22.09 -19.43 8.77
CA VAL A 131 -21.81 -20.62 7.95
C VAL A 131 -20.60 -20.34 7.06
N LYS A 132 -19.61 -21.24 7.10
CA LYS A 132 -18.53 -21.28 6.12
C LYS A 132 -19.11 -21.60 4.74
N VAL A 133 -18.77 -20.80 3.73
CA VAL A 133 -19.11 -21.09 2.34
C VAL A 133 -17.81 -21.31 1.58
N SER A 134 -17.60 -22.53 1.05
CA SER A 134 -16.42 -22.82 0.26
C SER A 134 -16.51 -22.12 -1.10
N LYS A 135 -15.74 -21.05 -1.29
CA LYS A 135 -15.62 -20.34 -2.56
C LYS A 135 -14.16 -20.20 -2.97
N ASP A 136 -13.92 -20.12 -4.27
CA ASP A 136 -12.61 -19.70 -4.77
C ASP A 136 -12.37 -18.21 -4.50
N ASP A 137 -13.39 -17.37 -4.66
CA ASP A 137 -13.37 -15.96 -4.28
C ASP A 137 -14.80 -15.42 -4.04
N GLU A 138 -14.92 -14.28 -3.37
CA GLU A 138 -16.12 -13.46 -3.31
C GLU A 138 -15.81 -11.99 -3.02
N SER A 139 -16.79 -11.10 -3.21
CA SER A 139 -16.59 -9.70 -2.89
C SER A 139 -16.43 -9.46 -1.39
N ILE A 140 -15.65 -8.44 -1.02
CA ILE A 140 -15.47 -8.01 0.36
C ILE A 140 -16.82 -7.70 1.02
N TYR A 141 -17.75 -7.07 0.29
CA TYR A 141 -19.09 -6.81 0.80
C TYR A 141 -19.80 -8.11 1.21
N SER A 142 -19.83 -9.11 0.31
CA SER A 142 -20.50 -10.38 0.57
C SER A 142 -19.86 -11.14 1.74
N PHE A 143 -18.53 -11.20 1.77
CA PHE A 143 -17.77 -11.84 2.83
C PHE A 143 -18.06 -11.17 4.19
N VAL A 144 -17.89 -9.85 4.28
CA VAL A 144 -18.05 -9.13 5.56
C VAL A 144 -19.50 -9.11 6.01
N LYS A 145 -20.46 -8.92 5.09
CA LYS A 145 -21.89 -8.95 5.42
C LYS A 145 -22.30 -10.29 6.03
N ARG A 146 -21.85 -11.40 5.44
CA ARG A 146 -22.17 -12.75 5.88
C ARG A 146 -21.54 -13.08 7.23
N ARG A 147 -20.29 -12.68 7.46
CA ARG A 147 -19.53 -13.09 8.66
C ARG A 147 -19.68 -12.11 9.82
N PHE A 148 -19.68 -10.81 9.56
CA PHE A 148 -19.64 -9.77 10.58
C PHE A 148 -20.92 -8.94 10.67
N GLY A 149 -21.63 -8.81 9.56
CA GLY A 149 -22.91 -8.09 9.46
C GLY A 149 -22.88 -6.94 8.45
N LYS A 150 -24.07 -6.55 8.00
CA LYS A 150 -24.27 -5.49 6.99
C LYS A 150 -23.73 -4.14 7.45
N ASP A 151 -23.97 -3.78 8.69
CA ASP A 151 -23.47 -2.57 9.35
C ASP A 151 -21.93 -2.49 9.33
N VAL A 152 -21.25 -3.60 9.63
CA VAL A 152 -19.77 -3.66 9.60
C VAL A 152 -19.25 -3.47 8.19
N SER A 153 -19.92 -4.06 7.20
CA SER A 153 -19.56 -3.89 5.80
C SER A 153 -19.72 -2.43 5.35
N GLU A 154 -20.91 -1.84 5.56
CA GLU A 154 -21.28 -0.52 5.03
C GLU A 154 -20.65 0.64 5.81
N LYS A 155 -20.63 0.56 7.14
CA LYS A 155 -20.22 1.68 8.00
C LYS A 155 -18.74 1.64 8.38
N LEU A 156 -18.07 0.48 8.33
CA LEU A 156 -16.68 0.35 8.76
C LEU A 156 -15.73 -0.08 7.63
N VAL A 157 -16.03 -1.20 6.97
CA VAL A 157 -15.12 -1.76 5.96
C VAL A 157 -15.12 -0.96 4.66
N ALA A 158 -16.29 -0.53 4.18
CA ALA A 158 -16.42 0.30 2.99
C ALA A 158 -15.60 1.60 3.07
N PRO A 159 -15.81 2.49 4.07
CA PRO A 159 -15.00 3.72 4.18
C PRO A 159 -13.51 3.42 4.33
N MET A 160 -13.13 2.37 5.09
CA MET A 160 -11.73 1.98 5.25
C MET A 160 -11.07 1.62 3.92
N LEU A 161 -11.74 0.82 3.08
CA LEU A 161 -11.19 0.43 1.77
C LEU A 161 -11.23 1.55 0.75
N CYS A 162 -12.23 2.43 0.81
CA CYS A 162 -12.21 3.70 0.08
C CYS A 162 -10.99 4.53 0.46
N GLY A 163 -10.62 4.58 1.75
CA GLY A 163 -9.41 5.26 2.22
C GLY A 163 -8.09 4.62 1.80
N ILE A 164 -8.06 3.32 1.51
CA ILE A 164 -6.84 2.59 1.10
C ILE A 164 -6.64 2.62 -0.41
N CYS A 165 -7.71 2.34 -1.17
CA CYS A 165 -7.61 2.11 -2.62
C CYS A 165 -8.70 2.82 -3.43
N ALA A 166 -9.57 3.63 -2.80
CA ALA A 166 -10.72 4.27 -3.43
C ALA A 166 -11.65 3.29 -4.19
N GLY A 167 -11.63 2.02 -3.80
CA GLY A 167 -12.37 0.95 -4.47
C GLY A 167 -13.74 0.66 -3.86
N ASP A 168 -14.59 0.02 -4.66
CA ASP A 168 -15.93 -0.42 -4.26
C ASP A 168 -15.89 -1.84 -3.66
N VAL A 169 -16.26 -1.96 -2.38
CA VAL A 169 -16.26 -3.24 -1.66
C VAL A 169 -17.18 -4.30 -2.25
N GLN A 170 -18.14 -3.91 -3.09
CA GLN A 170 -18.99 -4.86 -3.80
C GLN A 170 -18.25 -5.56 -4.95
N LYS A 171 -17.16 -4.97 -5.45
CA LYS A 171 -16.36 -5.48 -6.58
C LYS A 171 -15.01 -6.02 -6.15
N LEU A 172 -14.42 -5.48 -5.09
CA LEU A 172 -13.11 -5.90 -4.60
C LEU A 172 -13.14 -7.35 -4.06
N SER A 173 -12.14 -8.14 -4.45
CA SER A 173 -11.93 -9.53 -4.01
C SER A 173 -11.57 -9.62 -2.53
N ALA A 174 -12.30 -10.43 -1.77
CA ALA A 174 -11.95 -10.75 -0.39
C ALA A 174 -10.70 -11.62 -0.33
N LYS A 175 -10.50 -12.54 -1.28
CA LYS A 175 -9.31 -13.39 -1.33
C LYS A 175 -8.04 -12.57 -1.54
N SER A 176 -8.06 -11.52 -2.37
CA SER A 176 -6.89 -10.70 -2.65
C SER A 176 -6.65 -9.57 -1.65
N PHE A 177 -7.69 -8.91 -1.14
CA PHE A 177 -7.53 -7.77 -0.22
C PHE A 177 -7.58 -8.15 1.26
N MET A 178 -8.16 -9.29 1.58
CA MET A 178 -8.36 -9.78 2.95
C MET A 178 -7.83 -11.22 3.10
N THR A 179 -6.76 -11.57 2.37
CA THR A 179 -6.15 -12.91 2.28
C THR A 179 -6.13 -13.64 3.63
N SER A 180 -5.53 -13.02 4.66
CA SER A 180 -5.44 -13.61 5.99
C SER A 180 -6.80 -13.91 6.63
N LEU A 181 -7.82 -13.06 6.44
CA LEU A 181 -9.17 -13.29 6.97
C LEU A 181 -9.90 -14.35 6.14
N PHE A 182 -9.79 -14.28 4.81
CA PHE A 182 -10.39 -15.25 3.88
C PHE A 182 -9.86 -16.65 4.15
N GLU A 183 -8.54 -16.83 4.23
CA GLU A 183 -7.91 -18.10 4.57
C GLU A 183 -8.25 -18.58 5.97
N ALA A 184 -8.40 -17.68 6.94
CA ALA A 184 -8.82 -18.05 8.29
C ALA A 184 -10.23 -18.65 8.30
N GLU A 185 -11.18 -18.07 7.55
CA GLU A 185 -12.47 -18.73 7.32
C GLU A 185 -12.28 -20.08 6.63
N GLN A 186 -11.60 -20.10 5.49
CA GLN A 186 -11.55 -21.27 4.63
C GLN A 186 -10.92 -22.48 5.33
N ASN A 187 -9.92 -22.25 6.18
CA ASN A 187 -9.22 -23.32 6.91
C ASN A 187 -9.88 -23.70 8.24
N TYR A 188 -10.56 -22.77 8.92
CA TYR A 188 -11.03 -22.99 10.30
C TYR A 188 -12.54 -22.79 10.50
N GLY A 189 -13.28 -22.51 9.44
CA GLY A 189 -14.72 -22.24 9.45
C GLY A 189 -15.11 -20.89 10.05
N SER A 190 -14.19 -20.18 10.70
CA SER A 190 -14.38 -18.85 11.28
C SER A 190 -13.08 -18.07 11.28
N VAL A 191 -13.17 -16.79 10.92
CA VAL A 191 -12.06 -15.85 10.95
C VAL A 191 -11.51 -15.72 12.37
N VAL A 192 -12.39 -15.54 13.36
CA VAL A 192 -11.98 -15.40 14.76
C VAL A 192 -11.27 -16.66 15.25
N LYS A 193 -11.83 -17.85 14.99
CA LYS A 193 -11.21 -19.14 15.34
C LYS A 193 -9.84 -19.30 14.67
N GLY A 194 -9.75 -18.95 13.38
CA GLY A 194 -8.51 -19.04 12.61
C GLY A 194 -7.42 -18.12 13.14
N LEU A 195 -7.72 -16.85 13.39
CA LEU A 195 -6.76 -15.88 13.93
C LEU A 195 -6.28 -16.27 15.33
N VAL A 196 -7.16 -16.78 16.21
CA VAL A 196 -6.79 -17.25 17.55
C VAL A 196 -5.86 -18.47 17.45
N LYS A 197 -6.20 -19.45 16.61
CA LYS A 197 -5.38 -20.66 16.42
C LYS A 197 -4.03 -20.33 15.82
N GLN A 198 -3.96 -19.44 14.84
CA GLN A 198 -2.71 -18.95 14.26
C GLN A 198 -1.82 -18.28 15.31
N LYS A 199 -2.38 -17.35 16.13
CA LYS A 199 -1.62 -16.71 17.22
C LYS A 199 -1.12 -17.70 18.27
N PHE A 200 -1.95 -18.67 18.66
CA PHE A 200 -1.57 -19.72 19.60
C PHE A 200 -0.41 -20.57 19.07
N LEU A 201 -0.50 -21.00 17.81
CA LEU A 201 0.57 -21.76 17.15
C LEU A 201 1.86 -20.95 17.05
N THR A 202 1.79 -19.66 16.72
CA THR A 202 2.96 -18.77 16.70
C THR A 202 3.59 -18.65 18.09
N MET A 203 2.81 -18.44 19.15
CA MET A 203 3.33 -18.41 20.52
C MET A 203 4.00 -19.72 20.96
N LEU A 204 3.41 -20.88 20.60
CA LEU A 204 4.02 -22.18 20.89
C LEU A 204 5.34 -22.40 20.15
N LYS A 205 5.44 -21.96 18.88
CA LYS A 205 6.68 -22.03 18.10
C LYS A 205 7.79 -21.16 18.71
N VAL A 206 7.45 -19.94 19.15
CA VAL A 206 8.39 -19.03 19.84
C VAL A 206 8.88 -19.65 21.16
N LYS A 207 7.98 -20.22 21.98
CA LYS A 207 8.35 -20.89 23.24
C LYS A 207 9.26 -22.12 23.05
N LYS A 208 9.18 -22.80 21.90
CA LYS A 208 10.00 -24.00 21.58
C LYS A 208 11.37 -23.68 20.93
N GLY A 209 11.80 -22.41 20.91
CA GLY A 209 13.14 -22.04 20.42
C GLY A 209 13.39 -22.31 18.94
N LYS A 210 12.37 -22.63 18.14
CA LYS A 210 12.51 -22.80 16.69
C LYS A 210 12.52 -21.42 16.04
N ALA A 211 13.57 -21.15 15.26
CA ALA A 211 13.70 -19.93 14.47
C ALA A 211 12.39 -19.64 13.72
N ILE A 212 11.91 -18.40 13.86
CA ILE A 212 10.68 -17.92 13.27
C ILE A 212 10.86 -17.87 11.75
N LYS A 213 10.45 -18.91 11.03
CA LYS A 213 9.87 -18.70 9.70
C LYS A 213 8.43 -18.28 9.93
N SER A 214 8.19 -16.97 9.92
CA SER A 214 6.83 -16.43 9.98
C SER A 214 6.13 -16.76 8.67
N GLU A 215 5.50 -17.93 8.60
CA GLU A 215 4.33 -18.14 7.73
C GLU A 215 3.14 -17.42 8.38
N ILE A 216 3.22 -16.09 8.40
CA ILE A 216 2.04 -15.25 8.42
C ILE A 216 1.85 -14.92 6.94
N PRO A 217 0.66 -15.13 6.34
CA PRO A 217 0.34 -14.53 5.05
C PRO A 217 0.17 -13.03 5.26
N ASN A 218 1.30 -12.34 5.51
CA ASN A 218 1.46 -10.94 5.25
C ASN A 218 1.97 -10.89 3.81
N ASP A 219 1.05 -10.55 2.90
CA ASP A 219 1.37 -10.19 1.53
C ASP A 219 2.63 -9.29 1.50
N THR A 220 3.57 -9.61 0.62
CA THR A 220 4.86 -8.93 0.32
C THR A 220 6.09 -9.14 1.23
N GLN A 221 6.17 -10.15 2.10
CA GLN A 221 7.42 -10.43 2.86
C GLN A 221 8.32 -11.56 2.36
N THR A 222 8.05 -12.15 1.20
CA THR A 222 8.89 -13.23 0.67
C THR A 222 9.66 -12.81 -0.57
N VAL A 223 10.97 -13.01 -0.48
CA VAL A 223 11.99 -12.97 -1.54
C VAL A 223 12.76 -11.65 -1.70
N ILE A 224 13.51 -11.22 -0.67
CA ILE A 224 14.90 -10.76 -0.83
C ILE A 224 15.71 -11.28 0.37
N LYS A 225 16.93 -11.74 0.10
CA LYS A 225 17.79 -12.54 0.99
C LYS A 225 18.40 -11.73 2.14
N SER A 226 18.48 -12.39 3.30
CA SER A 226 19.59 -12.37 4.28
C SER A 226 20.46 -11.10 4.37
N HIS A 227 20.02 -10.11 5.15
CA HIS A 227 20.91 -9.48 6.11
C HIS A 227 20.45 -9.85 7.52
N SER A 228 21.31 -10.59 8.20
CA SER A 228 21.16 -11.02 9.57
C SER A 228 21.34 -9.82 10.50
N MET A 229 20.25 -9.10 10.73
CA MET A 229 19.87 -8.26 11.88
C MET A 229 18.87 -7.21 11.38
N PRO A 230 17.75 -6.95 12.09
CA PRO A 230 16.88 -5.84 11.73
C PRO A 230 17.67 -4.53 11.77
N SER A 231 17.45 -3.65 10.79
CA SER A 231 18.10 -2.34 10.75
C SER A 231 17.85 -1.54 12.03
N HIS A 232 18.74 -0.59 12.33
CA HIS A 232 18.61 0.24 13.52
C HIS A 232 17.29 1.03 13.51
N LEU A 233 16.80 1.44 12.34
CA LEU A 233 15.50 2.06 12.17
C LEU A 233 14.33 1.12 12.51
N VAL A 234 14.38 -0.16 12.11
CA VAL A 234 13.34 -1.13 12.46
C VAL A 234 13.29 -1.36 13.97
N GLU A 235 14.45 -1.48 14.62
CA GLU A 235 14.52 -1.61 16.08
C GLU A 235 14.01 -0.37 16.80
N ARG A 236 14.42 0.82 16.34
CA ARG A 236 13.93 2.10 16.85
C ARG A 236 12.42 2.23 16.71
N ALA A 237 11.86 1.90 15.54
CA ALA A 237 10.43 1.96 15.28
C ALA A 237 9.62 1.07 16.23
N LYS A 238 10.13 -0.13 16.54
CA LYS A 238 9.53 -1.03 17.52
C LYS A 238 9.61 -0.48 18.95
N ARG A 239 10.81 -0.03 19.36
CA ARG A 239 11.06 0.52 20.71
C ARG A 239 10.20 1.75 21.00
N GLU A 240 10.07 2.63 20.01
CA GLU A 240 9.31 3.88 20.11
C GLU A 240 7.83 3.73 19.73
N LEU A 241 7.38 2.51 19.41
CA LEU A 241 6.00 2.19 19.05
C LEU A 241 5.46 3.08 17.91
N TRP A 242 6.23 3.21 16.83
CA TRP A 242 5.81 3.97 15.66
C TRP A 242 4.57 3.35 15.03
N ARG A 243 3.63 4.20 14.63
CA ARG A 243 2.40 3.80 13.95
C ARG A 243 2.52 4.03 12.45
N ILE A 244 2.89 5.26 12.10
CA ILE A 244 3.17 5.71 10.74
C ILE A 244 4.39 6.61 10.77
N TRP A 245 4.97 6.89 9.63
CA TRP A 245 6.05 7.84 9.47
C TRP A 245 5.95 8.54 8.12
N GLY A 246 6.59 9.69 8.02
CA GLY A 246 6.82 10.38 6.77
C GLY A 246 8.21 10.97 6.65
N LEU A 247 8.43 11.77 5.62
CA LEU A 247 9.73 12.39 5.33
C LEU A 247 9.58 13.91 5.38
N GLN A 248 10.37 14.54 6.24
CA GLN A 248 10.48 15.99 6.30
C GLN A 248 10.94 16.53 4.95
N GLY A 249 10.19 17.47 4.38
CA GLY A 249 10.46 18.01 3.03
C GLY A 249 9.81 17.22 1.89
N GLY A 250 9.03 16.18 2.19
CA GLY A 250 8.17 15.47 1.24
C GLY A 250 8.66 14.08 0.85
N PHE A 251 7.71 13.21 0.54
CA PHE A 251 7.96 11.81 0.16
C PHE A 251 8.63 11.63 -1.19
N GLU A 252 8.60 12.65 -2.07
CA GLU A 252 9.29 12.61 -3.37
C GLU A 252 10.82 12.47 -3.23
N GLN A 253 11.39 12.77 -2.07
CA GLN A 253 12.80 12.50 -1.77
C GLN A 253 13.16 11.02 -1.90
N LEU A 254 12.24 10.10 -1.55
CA LEU A 254 12.50 8.65 -1.65
C LEU A 254 12.83 8.21 -3.09
N PRO A 255 11.95 8.41 -4.10
CA PRO A 255 12.29 8.05 -5.46
C PRO A 255 13.45 8.88 -6.04
N GLN A 256 13.67 10.12 -5.59
CA GLN A 256 14.81 10.93 -6.03
C GLN A 256 16.14 10.35 -5.55
N THR A 257 16.31 10.10 -4.25
CA THR A 257 17.53 9.51 -3.68
C THR A 257 17.76 8.10 -4.22
N LEU A 258 16.69 7.31 -4.42
CA LEU A 258 16.79 5.99 -5.04
C LEU A 258 17.30 6.08 -6.49
N ALA A 259 16.80 7.04 -7.28
CA ALA A 259 17.27 7.29 -8.64
C ALA A 259 18.75 7.73 -8.67
N GLU A 260 19.14 8.65 -7.78
CA GLU A 260 20.54 9.09 -7.65
C GLU A 260 21.47 7.91 -7.29
N ASN A 261 21.04 7.03 -6.38
CA ASN A 261 21.80 5.85 -5.98
C ASN A 261 22.05 4.90 -7.18
N ILE A 262 21.00 4.57 -7.95
CA ILE A 262 21.16 3.65 -9.08
C ILE A 262 21.93 4.29 -10.24
N ILE A 263 21.82 5.61 -10.46
CA ILE A 263 22.62 6.34 -11.44
C ILE A 263 24.11 6.28 -11.08
N LYS A 264 24.46 6.50 -9.80
CA LYS A 264 25.85 6.35 -9.30
C LYS A 264 26.40 4.94 -9.51
N ARG A 265 25.51 3.93 -9.53
CA ARG A 265 25.85 2.52 -9.80
C ARG A 265 25.83 2.16 -11.29
N GLY A 266 25.71 3.15 -12.19
CA GLY A 266 25.83 2.98 -13.64
C GLY A 266 24.52 2.72 -14.39
N VAL A 267 23.36 2.87 -13.74
CA VAL A 267 22.06 2.77 -14.44
C VAL A 267 21.80 4.04 -15.25
N ASN A 268 21.47 3.88 -16.52
CA ASN A 268 21.02 4.98 -17.37
C ASN A 268 19.51 5.17 -17.25
N ILE A 269 19.03 6.37 -16.94
CA ILE A 269 17.60 6.71 -16.90
C ILE A 269 17.28 7.69 -18.02
N LYS A 270 16.50 7.25 -19.00
CA LYS A 270 16.05 8.03 -20.15
C LYS A 270 14.63 8.57 -19.91
N MET A 271 14.51 9.85 -19.57
CA MET A 271 13.22 10.55 -19.42
C MET A 271 12.69 11.10 -20.76
N LYS A 272 11.38 11.37 -20.86
CA LYS A 272 10.70 11.72 -22.13
C LYS A 272 10.92 10.66 -23.23
N HIS A 273 11.10 9.41 -22.83
CA HIS A 273 11.26 8.28 -23.72
C HIS A 273 10.06 7.36 -23.56
N HIS A 274 9.08 7.54 -24.44
CA HIS A 274 7.86 6.77 -24.44
C HIS A 274 8.08 5.48 -25.25
N CYS A 275 7.98 4.34 -24.58
CA CYS A 275 7.92 3.05 -25.26
C CYS A 275 6.53 2.89 -25.88
N GLU A 276 6.50 2.65 -27.19
CA GLU A 276 5.28 2.53 -27.99
C GLU A 276 4.92 1.07 -28.27
N GLN A 277 5.91 0.18 -28.29
CA GLN A 277 5.70 -1.23 -28.60
C GLN A 277 6.81 -2.12 -28.05
N LEU A 278 6.44 -3.35 -27.66
CA LEU A 278 7.34 -4.45 -27.35
C LEU A 278 7.21 -5.56 -28.40
N ILE A 279 8.34 -6.04 -28.91
CA ILE A 279 8.42 -7.15 -29.86
C ILE A 279 9.37 -8.21 -29.30
N PHE A 280 8.82 -9.33 -28.86
CA PHE A 280 9.54 -10.46 -28.31
C PHE A 280 10.06 -11.38 -29.42
N ASN A 281 11.37 -11.57 -29.46
CA ASN A 281 12.07 -12.51 -30.32
C ASN A 281 12.61 -13.67 -29.47
N LYS A 282 13.10 -14.74 -30.11
CA LYS A 282 13.56 -15.97 -29.43
C LYS A 282 14.53 -15.72 -28.26
N ASN A 283 15.46 -14.77 -28.40
CA ASN A 283 16.52 -14.47 -27.43
C ASN A 283 16.62 -12.97 -27.07
N SER A 284 15.66 -12.14 -27.48
CA SER A 284 15.72 -10.70 -27.25
C SER A 284 14.33 -10.08 -27.27
N VAL A 285 14.23 -8.88 -26.70
CA VAL A 285 13.04 -8.03 -26.78
C VAL A 285 13.45 -6.73 -27.45
N GLU A 286 12.73 -6.37 -28.50
CA GLU A 286 12.89 -5.12 -29.23
C GLU A 286 11.85 -4.12 -28.73
N LEU A 287 12.32 -2.95 -28.32
CA LEU A 287 11.52 -1.84 -27.82
C LEU A 287 11.47 -0.76 -28.90
N ILE A 288 10.27 -0.35 -29.29
CA ILE A 288 10.08 0.87 -30.08
C ILE A 288 9.91 2.02 -29.10
N VAL A 289 10.84 2.96 -29.08
CA VAL A 289 10.88 4.12 -28.17
C VAL A 289 11.02 5.38 -29.00
N ASN A 290 10.04 6.29 -28.92
CA ASN A 290 9.99 7.51 -29.71
C ASN A 290 10.27 7.26 -31.21
N GLY A 291 9.66 6.21 -31.79
CA GLY A 291 9.89 5.77 -33.18
C GLY A 291 11.24 5.09 -33.49
N THR A 292 12.16 4.97 -32.52
CA THR A 292 13.45 4.28 -32.69
C THR A 292 13.41 2.87 -32.10
N SER A 293 14.05 1.91 -32.76
CA SER A 293 14.13 0.52 -32.29
C SER A 293 15.41 0.29 -31.50
N GLU A 294 15.27 -0.26 -30.29
CA GLU A 294 16.38 -0.65 -29.40
C GLU A 294 16.19 -2.11 -28.93
N LYS A 295 17.27 -2.91 -28.89
CA LYS A 295 17.22 -4.34 -28.53
C LYS A 295 17.80 -4.64 -27.15
N TYR A 296 17.11 -5.48 -26.40
CA TYR A 296 17.43 -5.87 -25.02
C TYR A 296 17.30 -7.38 -24.82
N SER A 297 17.93 -7.92 -23.77
CA SER A 297 17.84 -9.35 -23.45
C SER A 297 16.64 -9.68 -22.55
N HIS A 298 16.25 -8.74 -21.69
CA HIS A 298 15.06 -8.84 -20.84
C HIS A 298 14.36 -7.49 -20.75
N VAL A 299 13.08 -7.53 -20.41
CA VAL A 299 12.27 -6.35 -20.07
C VAL A 299 11.62 -6.57 -18.71
N ILE A 300 11.66 -5.55 -17.86
CA ILE A 300 10.91 -5.48 -16.59
C ILE A 300 9.91 -4.35 -16.73
N SER A 301 8.62 -4.63 -16.55
CA SER A 301 7.59 -3.59 -16.59
C SER A 301 7.29 -3.07 -15.18
N GLY A 302 7.57 -1.79 -14.95
CA GLY A 302 7.06 -1.00 -13.82
C GLY A 302 5.84 -0.15 -14.19
N LEU A 303 5.24 -0.39 -15.36
CA LEU A 303 4.10 0.37 -15.89
C LEU A 303 2.76 -0.10 -15.29
N PRO A 304 1.73 0.77 -15.29
CA PRO A 304 0.35 0.33 -15.08
C PRO A 304 -0.06 -0.77 -16.07
N ALA A 305 -0.90 -1.72 -15.64
CA ALA A 305 -1.31 -2.86 -16.46
C ALA A 305 -1.85 -2.47 -17.83
N LYS A 306 -2.75 -1.48 -17.89
CA LYS A 306 -3.33 -0.97 -19.15
C LYS A 306 -2.30 -0.34 -20.08
N SER A 307 -1.27 0.31 -19.53
CA SER A 307 -0.17 0.85 -20.32
C SER A 307 0.66 -0.27 -20.93
N LEU A 308 1.00 -1.31 -20.15
CA LEU A 308 1.70 -2.49 -20.65
C LEU A 308 0.86 -3.27 -21.68
N ALA A 309 -0.46 -3.35 -21.47
CA ALA A 309 -1.39 -4.03 -22.37
C ALA A 309 -1.26 -3.52 -23.81
N ASN A 310 -1.19 -2.20 -23.98
CA ASN A 310 -1.03 -1.56 -25.29
C ASN A 310 0.31 -1.92 -25.95
N LEU A 311 1.38 -2.11 -25.17
CA LEU A 311 2.71 -2.40 -25.72
C LEU A 311 2.83 -3.82 -26.26
N VAL A 312 2.07 -4.77 -25.71
CA VAL A 312 2.14 -6.20 -26.05
C VAL A 312 1.01 -6.66 -26.96
N GLU A 313 -0.01 -5.83 -27.19
CA GLU A 313 -1.26 -6.18 -27.89
C GLU A 313 -1.04 -6.87 -29.23
N LYS A 314 -0.13 -6.34 -30.06
CA LYS A 314 0.11 -6.88 -31.41
C LYS A 314 0.63 -8.32 -31.43
N GLN A 315 1.43 -8.71 -30.43
CA GLN A 315 2.06 -10.03 -30.38
C GLN A 315 1.37 -10.98 -29.38
N HIS A 316 0.79 -10.43 -28.32
CA HIS A 316 0.18 -11.17 -27.22
C HIS A 316 -1.22 -10.61 -26.91
N PRO A 317 -2.19 -10.76 -27.83
CA PRO A 317 -3.53 -10.16 -27.69
C PRO A 317 -4.29 -10.68 -26.46
N GLU A 318 -4.17 -11.97 -26.13
CA GLU A 318 -4.83 -12.54 -24.94
C GLU A 318 -4.26 -11.95 -23.63
N LEU A 319 -2.94 -11.84 -23.52
CA LEU A 319 -2.29 -11.18 -22.38
C LEU A 319 -2.69 -9.70 -22.29
N SER A 320 -2.76 -9.00 -23.42
CA SER A 320 -3.22 -7.61 -23.46
C SER A 320 -4.65 -7.48 -22.95
N LYS A 321 -5.55 -8.38 -23.35
CA LYS A 321 -6.93 -8.43 -22.87
C LYS A 321 -7.01 -8.68 -21.36
N GLU A 322 -6.21 -9.61 -20.83
CA GLU A 322 -6.12 -9.85 -19.37
C GLU A 322 -5.62 -8.61 -18.63
N LEU A 323 -4.57 -7.94 -19.11
CA LEU A 323 -4.03 -6.73 -18.51
C LEU A 323 -5.02 -5.55 -18.56
N HIS A 324 -5.76 -5.39 -19.66
CA HIS A 324 -6.82 -4.38 -19.78
C HIS A 324 -8.00 -4.63 -18.84
N SER A 325 -8.26 -5.90 -18.50
CA SER A 325 -9.33 -6.28 -17.58
C SER A 325 -9.08 -5.82 -16.14
N ILE A 326 -7.85 -5.45 -15.77
CA ILE A 326 -7.50 -4.99 -14.43
C ILE A 326 -8.11 -3.58 -14.21
N PRO A 327 -9.11 -3.44 -13.31
CA PRO A 327 -9.78 -2.16 -13.10
C PRO A 327 -8.89 -1.17 -12.38
N THR A 328 -9.10 0.11 -12.66
CA THR A 328 -8.42 1.24 -12.03
C THR A 328 -9.45 2.29 -11.66
N VAL A 329 -9.21 3.00 -10.57
CA VAL A 329 -10.06 4.14 -10.14
C VAL A 329 -9.33 5.45 -10.35
N THR A 330 -10.07 6.54 -10.42
CA THR A 330 -9.54 7.91 -10.50
C THR A 330 -9.76 8.60 -9.16
N VAL A 331 -8.70 9.22 -8.64
CA VAL A 331 -8.75 9.97 -7.39
C VAL A 331 -8.21 11.37 -7.63
N ALA A 332 -8.97 12.38 -7.22
CA ALA A 332 -8.52 13.77 -7.19
C ALA A 332 -8.03 14.11 -5.77
N VAL A 333 -6.79 14.59 -5.68
CA VAL A 333 -6.20 15.06 -4.41
C VAL A 333 -6.26 16.58 -4.36
N ILE A 334 -7.07 17.10 -3.45
CA ILE A 334 -7.23 18.54 -3.21
C ILE A 334 -6.51 18.88 -1.91
N ASN A 335 -5.55 19.79 -1.97
CA ASN A 335 -4.84 20.30 -0.80
C ASN A 335 -5.44 21.66 -0.45
N LEU A 336 -5.85 21.81 0.81
CA LEU A 336 -6.39 23.05 1.35
C LEU A 336 -5.52 23.46 2.54
N GLN A 337 -5.21 24.75 2.62
CA GLN A 337 -4.45 25.34 3.70
C GLN A 337 -5.24 26.50 4.29
N PHE A 338 -5.27 26.56 5.61
CA PHE A 338 -5.96 27.58 6.38
C PHE A 338 -4.95 28.27 7.29
N SER A 339 -5.10 29.58 7.52
CA SER A 339 -4.23 30.36 8.40
C SER A 339 -4.43 30.01 9.88
N GLU A 340 -5.60 29.50 10.25
CA GLU A 340 -5.99 29.13 11.60
C GLU A 340 -6.25 27.63 11.72
N ASN A 341 -6.23 27.10 12.95
CA ASN A 341 -6.60 25.71 13.18
C ASN A 341 -8.12 25.54 13.08
N VAL A 342 -8.58 24.99 11.96
CA VAL A 342 -10.00 24.69 11.68
C VAL A 342 -10.38 23.24 11.98
N LEU A 343 -9.48 22.43 12.55
CA LEU A 343 -9.74 21.02 12.81
C LEU A 343 -10.72 20.85 13.98
N PRO A 344 -11.81 20.09 13.81
CA PRO A 344 -12.77 19.86 14.89
C PRO A 344 -12.26 18.85 15.93
N VAL A 345 -11.28 18.02 15.56
CA VAL A 345 -10.69 16.97 16.41
C VAL A 345 -9.24 16.71 16.03
N ASP A 346 -8.43 16.32 17.02
CA ASP A 346 -7.07 15.86 16.77
C ASP A 346 -7.05 14.39 16.36
N ALA A 347 -6.77 14.14 15.08
CA ALA A 347 -6.78 12.80 14.50
C ALA A 347 -5.85 12.65 13.30
N PHE A 348 -5.73 11.42 12.79
CA PHE A 348 -5.13 11.19 11.48
C PHE A 348 -5.96 11.83 10.37
N GLY A 349 -7.28 11.75 10.52
CA GLY A 349 -8.24 12.18 9.53
C GLY A 349 -9.58 11.48 9.68
N VAL A 350 -10.42 11.72 8.68
CA VAL A 350 -11.80 11.27 8.54
C VAL A 350 -11.95 10.49 7.25
N LEU A 351 -12.69 9.38 7.31
CA LEU A 351 -13.21 8.69 6.13
C LEU A 351 -14.72 8.88 6.07
N ILE A 352 -15.24 8.95 4.85
CA ILE A 352 -16.68 9.12 4.62
C ILE A 352 -17.18 7.87 3.89
N PRO A 353 -18.14 7.13 4.46
CA PRO A 353 -18.74 5.98 3.79
C PRO A 353 -19.43 6.43 2.49
N PRO A 354 -19.36 5.62 1.41
CA PRO A 354 -20.09 5.90 0.17
C PRO A 354 -21.60 6.10 0.37
N LYS A 355 -22.16 5.50 1.44
CA LYS A 355 -23.57 5.59 1.81
C LYS A 355 -24.01 7.01 2.21
N GLU A 356 -23.09 7.88 2.60
CA GLU A 356 -23.42 9.28 2.93
C GLU A 356 -23.66 10.13 1.66
N GLU A 357 -23.40 9.59 0.47
CA GLU A 357 -23.60 10.26 -0.83
C GLU A 357 -22.84 11.59 -0.97
N ILE A 358 -21.79 11.77 -0.17
CA ILE A 358 -20.86 12.89 -0.26
C ILE A 358 -19.75 12.54 -1.26
N PRO A 359 -19.41 13.41 -2.23
CA PRO A 359 -18.37 13.14 -3.24
C PRO A 359 -16.94 13.29 -2.69
N ILE A 360 -16.70 12.87 -1.45
CA ILE A 360 -15.44 12.96 -0.73
C ILE A 360 -15.16 11.60 -0.10
N LEU A 361 -14.01 10.99 -0.39
CA LEU A 361 -13.62 9.70 0.20
C LEU A 361 -13.17 9.85 1.66
N GLY A 362 -12.53 10.96 1.96
CA GLY A 362 -11.97 11.27 3.26
C GLY A 362 -11.06 12.49 3.23
N VAL A 363 -10.63 12.91 4.41
CA VAL A 363 -9.76 14.07 4.63
C VAL A 363 -8.65 13.64 5.59
N ILE A 364 -7.40 13.91 5.23
CA ILE A 364 -6.23 13.70 6.09
C ILE A 364 -5.89 15.04 6.74
N PHE A 365 -5.57 15.02 8.04
CA PHE A 365 -5.19 16.22 8.79
C PHE A 365 -3.67 16.37 8.80
N ASP A 366 -3.10 16.81 7.68
CA ASP A 366 -1.64 16.80 7.47
C ASP A 366 -0.87 17.64 8.49
N SER A 367 -1.44 18.74 9.01
CA SER A 367 -0.81 19.60 10.02
C SER A 367 -0.51 18.86 11.33
N LEU A 368 -1.27 17.81 11.67
CA LEU A 368 -1.01 16.96 12.83
C LEU A 368 0.06 15.89 12.57
N LEU A 369 0.56 15.76 11.34
CA LEU A 369 1.61 14.82 10.98
C LEU A 369 3.02 15.44 11.02
N GLN A 370 3.13 16.77 11.19
CA GLN A 370 4.38 17.50 11.43
C GLN A 370 5.49 17.27 10.38
N PHE A 371 5.14 17.18 9.09
CA PHE A 371 6.11 16.96 7.99
C PHE A 371 6.69 18.24 7.40
#